data_AF-A9ZN11-F1
#
_entry.id   AF-A9ZN11-F1
#
_cell.length_a   1.000
_cell.length_b   1.000
_cell.length_c   1.000
_cell.angle_alpha   90.00
_cell.angle_beta   90.00
_cell.angle_gamma   90.00
#
_symmetry.space_group_name_H-M   'P 1'
#
loop_
_entity.id
_entity.type
_entity.pdbx_description
1 polymer ?
#
loop_
_entity_poly.entity_id
_entity_poly.type
_entity_poly.pdbx_seq_one_letter_code
_entity_poly.pdbx_strand_id
1 'polypeptide(L)'
;MASAHFHCNNHVFHYSSNSFSKSNLPSFRPSGSVSFYQKQRTSFVKASKKQLEIVYDPEERLNKWADEVDKNAPLSRLTLFSPCKINIFLRITDKREDGYHDLASLFHVISLGDTIKFSLSPSKSKDRLSTNVSGVPLDERNLIIKALDLYRKKTGTDNFFWIHLDKRVPTGAGLGGGSSNAATALWAANQFSGGLATEKELLEWSSEIGSDISFFFSRGAAYCTGRGEIVQDIPTPVPLDLPMVLIKPQEACSTAEVYKRFRLDKTSQIDPLTLLEKISRNGISQDVCINDLEPPAFEVLPSLKRLKQRIIAASRGQYDAVFMSGSGSTIVGIGSPDPPQFIYDDDDYKDVFVSEANFLTREANQWYKEPASTATCSSQSDRSQSIE
;
A
#
# COMPACT_ATOMS: atom_id res chain seq x y z
N MET A 1 -4.23 1.70 -42.19
CA MET A 1 -3.51 2.94 -42.56
C MET A 1 -2.93 3.54 -41.30
N ALA A 2 -1.62 3.79 -41.32
CA ALA A 2 -0.78 4.51 -40.37
C ALA A 2 -0.95 4.26 -38.85
N SER A 3 -0.08 3.41 -38.28
CA SER A 3 0.45 3.64 -36.93
C SER A 3 1.93 3.29 -36.88
N ALA A 4 2.69 4.19 -36.27
CA ALA A 4 4.13 4.33 -36.39
C ALA A 4 4.90 3.35 -35.48
N HIS A 5 5.96 2.77 -36.04
CA HIS A 5 6.97 1.98 -35.34
C HIS A 5 7.89 2.89 -34.51
N PHE A 6 8.14 2.51 -33.25
CA PHE A 6 9.31 2.98 -32.50
C PHE A 6 10.26 1.80 -32.26
N HIS A 7 11.40 1.83 -32.95
CA HIS A 7 12.58 1.02 -32.68
C HIS A 7 13.35 1.62 -31.49
N CYS A 8 13.66 0.80 -30.48
CA CYS A 8 14.69 1.11 -29.49
C CYS A 8 16.00 0.45 -29.91
N ASN A 9 17.01 1.28 -30.18
CA ASN A 9 18.39 0.87 -30.46
C ASN A 9 19.16 0.74 -29.14
N ASN A 10 19.82 -0.40 -28.94
CA ASN A 10 20.73 -0.66 -27.81
C ASN A 10 22.04 0.10 -28.03
N HIS A 11 22.43 0.98 -27.09
CA HIS A 11 23.79 1.45 -26.96
C HIS A 11 24.41 0.99 -25.64
N VAL A 12 25.42 0.14 -25.80
CA VAL A 12 26.37 -0.35 -24.80
C VAL A 12 27.31 0.80 -24.43
N PHE A 13 27.49 1.07 -23.14
CA PHE A 13 28.58 1.93 -22.64
C PHE A 13 29.44 1.16 -21.64
N HIS A 14 30.75 1.16 -21.94
CA HIS A 14 31.84 0.60 -21.16
C HIS A 14 32.08 1.38 -19.86
N TYR A 15 32.29 0.67 -18.75
CA TYR A 15 32.86 1.22 -17.52
C TYR A 15 34.40 1.14 -17.58
N SER A 16 35.06 2.29 -17.36
CA SER A 16 36.49 2.38 -17.08
C SER A 16 36.70 2.62 -15.58
N SER A 17 37.51 1.79 -14.97
CA SER A 17 38.05 1.92 -13.61
C SER A 17 39.15 2.99 -13.55
N ASN A 18 39.23 3.71 -12.43
CA ASN A 18 40.50 4.19 -11.90
C ASN A 18 40.41 4.55 -10.41
N SER A 19 41.55 4.35 -9.76
CA SER A 19 41.84 4.24 -8.33
C SER A 19 42.58 5.47 -7.78
N PHE A 20 42.91 5.43 -6.47
CA PHE A 20 43.76 6.35 -5.67
C PHE A 20 43.05 7.58 -5.06
N SER A 21 43.33 8.07 -3.84
CA SER A 21 44.26 7.71 -2.75
C SER A 21 43.87 8.45 -1.46
N LYS A 22 44.29 7.90 -0.30
CA LYS A 22 44.26 8.49 1.04
C LYS A 22 45.08 9.80 1.15
N SER A 23 44.62 10.76 1.97
CA SER A 23 45.52 11.66 2.72
C SER A 23 44.87 12.29 3.95
N ASN A 24 45.70 12.46 4.98
CA ASN A 24 45.47 12.80 6.38
C ASN A 24 44.86 14.19 6.68
N LEU A 25 44.15 14.28 7.81
CA LEU A 25 43.76 15.50 8.53
C LEU A 25 44.70 15.73 9.74
N PRO A 26 45.07 16.98 10.08
CA PRO A 26 45.70 17.30 11.34
C PRO A 26 44.71 17.85 12.39
N SER A 27 45.04 17.54 13.64
CA SER A 27 44.42 17.94 14.90
C SER A 27 44.60 19.41 15.27
N PHE A 28 43.65 20.00 16.01
CA PHE A 28 43.92 20.90 17.15
C PHE A 28 42.69 21.01 18.08
N ARG A 29 42.90 20.80 19.39
CA ARG A 29 42.02 21.22 20.52
C ARG A 29 42.56 22.53 21.11
N PRO A 30 41.81 23.28 21.95
CA PRO A 30 41.89 23.08 23.41
C PRO A 30 40.54 23.31 24.15
N SER A 31 40.15 22.47 25.11
CA SER A 31 40.33 22.61 26.58
C SER A 31 39.11 23.20 27.32
N GLY A 32 38.62 22.49 28.33
CA GLY A 32 37.61 22.95 29.29
C GLY A 32 37.06 21.82 30.17
N SER A 33 37.80 21.49 31.23
CA SER A 33 37.45 20.62 32.38
C SER A 33 36.24 21.17 33.18
N VAL A 34 35.51 20.43 34.02
CA VAL A 34 35.86 19.96 35.37
C VAL A 34 34.89 18.87 35.88
N SER A 35 35.38 18.06 36.81
CA SER A 35 34.91 16.81 37.42
C SER A 35 33.85 16.88 38.54
N PHE A 36 33.15 15.76 38.71
CA PHE A 36 32.74 15.03 39.94
C PHE A 36 32.44 15.78 41.25
N TYR A 37 31.26 15.48 41.83
CA TYR A 37 31.06 15.46 43.29
C TYR A 37 30.24 14.25 43.74
N GLN A 38 30.42 13.95 45.02
CA GLN A 38 30.42 12.66 45.70
C GLN A 38 29.15 12.46 46.54
N LYS A 39 28.80 11.20 46.83
CA LYS A 39 27.71 10.78 47.74
C LYS A 39 27.84 11.43 49.13
N GLN A 40 26.72 11.92 49.67
CA GLN A 40 26.46 12.02 51.10
C GLN A 40 25.09 11.44 51.45
N ARG A 41 25.01 10.83 52.64
CA ARG A 41 23.86 10.12 53.22
C ARG A 41 23.61 10.69 54.62
N THR A 42 22.35 11.00 54.93
CA THR A 42 21.60 11.08 56.22
C THR A 42 20.54 12.19 56.07
N SER A 43 19.31 12.15 56.60
CA SER A 43 18.61 11.34 57.60
C SER A 43 17.09 11.33 57.31
N PHE A 44 16.36 10.47 58.04
CA PHE A 44 14.92 10.20 57.90
C PHE A 44 13.99 11.36 58.28
N VAL A 45 12.95 11.58 57.47
CA VAL A 45 11.61 12.04 57.92
C VAL A 45 10.55 11.27 57.12
N LYS A 46 9.68 10.52 57.80
CA LYS A 46 8.50 9.86 57.22
C LYS A 46 7.46 10.92 56.85
N ALA A 47 7.10 11.00 55.58
CA ALA A 47 5.85 11.61 55.13
C ALA A 47 5.39 10.91 53.84
N SER A 48 4.15 10.43 53.85
CA SER A 48 3.47 9.80 52.72
C SER A 48 3.46 10.74 51.51
N LYS A 49 4.14 10.37 50.43
CA LYS A 49 4.03 11.04 49.13
C LYS A 49 3.76 9.99 48.06
N LYS A 50 2.57 10.10 47.43
CA LYS A 50 2.26 9.46 46.16
C LYS A 50 3.41 9.77 45.20
N GLN A 51 4.05 8.72 44.69
CA GLN A 51 5.02 8.81 43.63
C GLN A 51 4.24 9.13 42.35
N LEU A 52 4.15 10.42 42.01
CA LEU A 52 3.72 10.86 40.68
C LEU A 52 4.86 10.54 39.73
N GLU A 53 4.73 9.43 39.03
CA GLU A 53 5.57 9.11 37.88
C GLU A 53 5.19 10.08 36.77
N ILE A 54 5.92 11.20 36.68
CA ILE A 54 5.83 12.10 35.53
C ILE A 54 6.55 11.38 34.39
N VAL A 55 5.80 10.58 33.63
CA VAL A 55 6.25 10.06 32.35
C VAL A 55 6.40 11.27 31.44
N TYR A 56 7.64 11.66 31.20
CA TYR A 56 7.96 12.70 30.23
C TYR A 56 7.92 12.05 28.85
N ASP A 57 6.78 12.16 28.18
CA ASP A 57 6.62 11.79 26.77
C ASP A 57 6.76 13.05 25.90
N PRO A 58 7.93 13.28 25.28
CA PRO A 58 8.15 14.43 24.41
C PRO A 58 7.32 14.37 23.12
N GLU A 59 6.87 13.19 22.66
CA GLU A 59 6.07 13.03 21.45
C GLU A 59 4.61 13.43 21.70
N GLU A 60 4.04 13.00 22.82
CA GLU A 60 2.66 13.33 23.21
C GLU A 60 2.48 14.84 23.43
N ARG A 61 3.50 15.51 23.98
CA ARG A 61 3.50 16.97 24.16
C ARG A 61 3.72 17.74 22.86
N LEU A 62 4.52 17.20 21.92
CA LEU A 62 4.69 17.77 20.58
C LEU A 62 3.37 17.69 19.79
N ASN A 63 2.64 16.58 19.92
CA ASN A 63 1.33 16.38 19.30
C ASN A 63 0.29 17.33 19.89
N LYS A 64 0.25 17.49 21.23
CA LYS A 64 -0.66 18.44 21.90
C LYS A 64 -0.40 19.90 21.51
N TRP A 65 0.86 20.28 21.32
CA TRP A 65 1.22 21.63 20.86
C TRP A 65 0.98 21.81 19.36
N ALA A 66 1.11 20.76 18.55
CA ALA A 66 0.69 20.80 17.15
C ALA A 66 -0.82 21.09 17.05
N ASP A 67 -1.63 20.40 17.84
CA ASP A 67 -3.10 20.56 17.86
C ASP A 67 -3.56 21.95 18.34
N GLU A 68 -2.85 22.58 19.29
CA GLU A 68 -3.17 23.93 19.78
C GLU A 68 -2.74 25.06 18.82
N VAL A 69 -1.71 24.83 18.00
CA VAL A 69 -1.20 25.80 17.00
C VAL A 69 -1.98 25.72 15.67
N ASP A 70 -2.70 24.62 15.41
CA ASP A 70 -3.32 24.31 14.12
C ASP A 70 -4.65 25.02 13.83
N LYS A 71 -5.24 25.76 14.78
CA LYS A 71 -6.53 26.41 14.52
C LYS A 71 -6.47 27.57 13.52
N ASN A 72 -5.28 28.11 13.23
CA ASN A 72 -5.10 29.25 12.30
C ASN A 72 -3.81 29.21 11.46
N ALA A 73 -2.98 28.15 11.54
CA ALA A 73 -1.78 28.01 10.73
C ALA A 73 -2.08 27.19 9.45
N PRO A 74 -1.58 27.61 8.27
CA PRO A 74 -1.73 26.79 7.07
C PRO A 74 -0.95 25.48 7.24
N LEU A 75 -1.64 24.35 6.99
CA LEU A 75 -1.08 23.01 7.04
C LEU A 75 0.21 22.97 6.19
N SER A 76 1.37 22.76 6.82
CA SER A 76 2.67 22.88 6.14
C SER A 76 3.26 21.52 5.73
N ARG A 77 2.85 20.46 6.41
CA ARG A 77 3.28 19.08 6.18
C ARG A 77 2.14 18.11 6.46
N LEU A 78 2.11 17.01 5.73
CA LEU A 78 1.13 15.95 5.90
C LEU A 78 1.81 14.60 5.64
N THR A 79 1.57 13.61 6.49
CA THR A 79 1.99 12.22 6.25
C THR A 79 0.74 11.37 6.16
N LEU A 80 0.58 10.65 5.04
CA LEU A 80 -0.60 9.84 4.77
C LEU A 80 -0.22 8.39 4.48
N PHE A 81 -1.06 7.49 4.96
CA PHE A 81 -1.04 6.09 4.56
C PHE A 81 -1.72 5.93 3.19
N SER A 82 -1.13 5.15 2.31
CA SER A 82 -1.62 4.87 0.96
C SER A 82 -1.87 3.37 0.84
N PRO A 83 -3.09 2.89 1.14
CA PRO A 83 -3.37 1.45 1.30
C PRO A 83 -3.39 0.72 -0.04
N CYS A 84 -3.28 -0.60 -0.02
CA CYS A 84 -3.55 -1.46 -1.16
C CYS A 84 -5.01 -1.88 -1.23
N LYS A 85 -5.34 -2.54 -2.33
CA LYS A 85 -6.60 -3.27 -2.50
C LYS A 85 -6.36 -4.73 -2.86
N ILE A 86 -7.38 -5.54 -2.67
CA ILE A 86 -7.52 -6.84 -3.33
C ILE A 86 -8.81 -6.92 -4.13
N ASN A 87 -8.83 -7.82 -5.12
CA ASN A 87 -10.03 -8.22 -5.84
C ASN A 87 -10.51 -9.54 -5.24
N ILE A 88 -11.57 -9.52 -4.41
CA ILE A 88 -12.12 -10.76 -3.85
C ILE A 88 -12.66 -11.64 -4.98
N PHE A 89 -13.33 -11.03 -5.96
CA PHE A 89 -13.54 -11.60 -7.28
C PHE A 89 -13.29 -10.55 -8.36
N LEU A 90 -12.96 -10.95 -9.57
CA LEU A 90 -12.82 -10.12 -10.76
C LEU A 90 -13.40 -10.88 -11.95
N ARG A 91 -14.47 -10.35 -12.53
CA ARG A 91 -15.12 -10.91 -13.70
C ARG A 91 -15.03 -9.95 -14.86
N ILE A 92 -14.72 -10.47 -16.04
CA ILE A 92 -14.78 -9.70 -17.28
C ILE A 92 -16.11 -10.01 -17.96
N THR A 93 -16.96 -9.00 -18.09
CA THR A 93 -18.35 -9.16 -18.53
C THR A 93 -18.53 -8.93 -20.02
N ASP A 94 -17.77 -8.01 -20.62
CA ASP A 94 -17.85 -7.73 -22.06
C ASP A 94 -16.55 -7.12 -22.60
N LYS A 95 -16.41 -7.09 -23.92
CA LYS A 95 -15.36 -6.36 -24.63
C LYS A 95 -15.91 -5.04 -25.16
N ARG A 96 -15.21 -3.95 -24.88
CA ARG A 96 -15.63 -2.60 -25.27
C ARG A 96 -15.09 -2.20 -26.65
N GLU A 97 -15.78 -1.24 -27.27
CA GLU A 97 -15.36 -0.65 -28.55
C GLU A 97 -14.05 0.15 -28.43
N ASP A 98 -13.76 0.71 -27.25
CA ASP A 98 -12.56 1.48 -26.95
C ASP A 98 -11.29 0.63 -26.75
N GLY A 99 -11.40 -0.70 -26.91
CA GLY A 99 -10.29 -1.64 -26.74
C GLY A 99 -10.05 -2.11 -25.31
N TYR A 100 -10.80 -1.60 -24.33
CA TYR A 100 -10.82 -2.12 -22.96
C TYR A 100 -11.86 -3.24 -22.80
N HIS A 101 -12.02 -3.72 -21.58
CA HIS A 101 -13.04 -4.70 -21.20
C HIS A 101 -13.91 -4.11 -20.10
N ASP A 102 -15.20 -4.41 -20.14
CA ASP A 102 -16.08 -4.20 -19.00
C ASP A 102 -15.80 -5.31 -17.98
N LEU A 103 -15.70 -4.90 -16.72
CA LEU A 103 -15.47 -5.77 -15.59
C LEU A 103 -16.49 -5.52 -14.50
N ALA A 104 -16.64 -6.52 -13.63
CA ALA A 104 -17.38 -6.47 -12.39
C ALA A 104 -16.55 -7.14 -11.31
N SER A 105 -16.31 -6.45 -10.20
CA SER A 105 -15.38 -6.92 -9.18
C SER A 105 -15.73 -6.38 -7.81
N LEU A 106 -15.60 -7.21 -6.78
CA LEU A 106 -15.58 -6.75 -5.39
C LEU A 106 -14.16 -6.37 -5.00
N PHE A 107 -13.92 -5.07 -4.85
CA PHE A 107 -12.66 -4.55 -4.35
C PHE A 107 -12.77 -4.36 -2.84
N HIS A 108 -11.68 -4.64 -2.12
CA HIS A 108 -11.57 -4.30 -0.71
C HIS A 108 -10.19 -3.72 -0.40
N VAL A 109 -10.15 -2.62 0.35
CA VAL A 109 -8.92 -2.02 0.87
C VAL A 109 -8.33 -2.91 1.96
N ILE A 110 -7.01 -3.00 2.01
CA ILE A 110 -6.27 -3.83 2.96
C ILE A 110 -5.18 -3.03 3.68
N SER A 111 -4.67 -3.58 4.79
CA SER A 111 -3.71 -2.93 5.68
C SER A 111 -2.27 -2.84 5.17
N LEU A 112 -1.94 -3.55 4.09
CA LEU A 112 -0.67 -3.31 3.40
C LEU A 112 -0.77 -1.99 2.63
N GLY A 113 0.23 -1.11 2.73
CA GLY A 113 0.26 0.13 1.96
C GLY A 113 1.60 0.86 2.02
N ASP A 114 1.72 1.91 1.24
CA ASP A 114 2.87 2.83 1.26
C ASP A 114 2.62 3.99 2.24
N THR A 115 3.67 4.74 2.58
CA THR A 115 3.55 5.98 3.35
C THR A 115 4.05 7.14 2.51
N ILE A 116 3.27 8.22 2.42
CA ILE A 116 3.61 9.38 1.60
C ILE A 116 3.67 10.63 2.46
N LYS A 117 4.81 11.31 2.41
CA LYS A 117 5.05 12.58 3.10
C LYS A 117 4.95 13.72 2.09
N PHE A 118 4.12 14.70 2.38
CA PHE A 118 3.92 15.89 1.58
C PHE A 118 4.31 17.13 2.39
N SER A 119 4.89 18.10 1.71
CA SER A 119 5.09 19.45 2.25
C SER A 119 4.99 20.46 1.12
N LEU A 120 4.53 21.68 1.43
CA LEU A 120 4.49 22.74 0.43
C LEU A 120 5.90 23.05 -0.07
N SER A 121 6.06 23.03 -1.39
CA SER A 121 7.28 23.44 -2.04
C SER A 121 7.36 24.98 -2.04
N PRO A 122 8.51 25.56 -1.67
CA PRO A 122 8.75 27.00 -1.87
C PRO A 122 8.83 27.37 -3.36
N SER A 123 9.07 26.40 -4.24
CA SER A 123 9.04 26.59 -5.69
C SER A 123 7.60 26.47 -6.21
N LYS A 124 7.20 27.44 -7.04
CA LYS A 124 5.89 27.51 -7.71
C LYS A 124 5.91 27.01 -9.16
N SER A 125 6.81 26.06 -9.46
CA SER A 125 7.00 25.63 -10.86
C SER A 125 7.08 24.12 -11.05
N LYS A 126 7.44 23.35 -10.02
CA LYS A 126 7.53 21.89 -10.15
C LYS A 126 7.40 21.18 -8.81
N ASP A 127 6.70 20.05 -8.83
CA ASP A 127 6.71 19.07 -7.75
C ASP A 127 8.06 18.33 -7.70
N ARG A 128 8.54 18.01 -6.50
CA ARG A 128 9.75 17.18 -6.31
C ARG A 128 9.40 15.89 -5.61
N LEU A 129 9.47 14.78 -6.34
CA LEU A 129 9.22 13.44 -5.81
C LEU A 129 10.54 12.70 -5.54
N SER A 130 10.61 12.04 -4.40
CA SER A 130 11.67 11.11 -4.02
C SER A 130 11.06 9.82 -3.47
N THR A 131 11.82 8.72 -3.48
CA THR A 131 11.40 7.44 -2.89
C THR A 131 12.61 6.64 -2.38
N ASN A 132 12.37 5.71 -1.46
CA ASN A 132 13.34 4.76 -0.93
C ASN A 132 13.66 3.59 -1.90
N VAL A 133 12.86 3.38 -2.94
CA VAL A 133 13.00 2.27 -3.89
C VAL A 133 13.48 2.74 -5.26
N SER A 134 14.49 2.07 -5.82
CA SER A 134 14.96 2.36 -7.18
C SER A 134 13.97 1.89 -8.25
N GLY A 135 13.97 2.53 -9.43
CA GLY A 135 13.14 2.13 -10.57
C GLY A 135 11.71 2.67 -10.57
N VAL A 136 11.24 3.31 -9.48
CA VAL A 136 10.01 4.09 -9.49
C VAL A 136 10.26 5.40 -10.24
N PRO A 137 9.49 5.75 -11.30
CA PRO A 137 9.65 7.03 -11.98
C PRO A 137 9.45 8.19 -11.01
N LEU A 138 10.30 9.21 -11.08
CA LEU A 138 10.21 10.43 -10.24
C LEU A 138 9.73 11.66 -11.02
N ASP A 139 9.30 11.44 -12.26
CA ASP A 139 8.91 12.45 -13.23
C ASP A 139 7.40 12.35 -13.58
N GLU A 140 6.96 13.03 -14.63
CA GLU A 140 5.57 13.08 -15.11
C GLU A 140 4.97 11.71 -15.46
N ARG A 141 5.78 10.65 -15.54
CA ARG A 141 5.27 9.28 -15.70
C ARG A 141 4.66 8.75 -14.41
N ASN A 142 5.04 9.28 -13.24
CA ASN A 142 4.53 8.85 -11.95
C ASN A 142 3.08 9.34 -11.72
N LEU A 143 2.21 8.45 -11.26
CA LEU A 143 0.80 8.76 -11.03
C LEU A 143 0.57 9.81 -9.93
N ILE A 144 1.47 9.93 -8.94
CA ILE A 144 1.46 11.01 -7.95
C ILE A 144 1.57 12.37 -8.65
N ILE A 145 2.54 12.52 -9.56
CA ILE A 145 2.76 13.79 -10.27
C ILE A 145 1.54 14.11 -11.16
N LYS A 146 1.02 13.11 -11.89
CA LYS A 146 -0.19 13.27 -12.70
C LYS A 146 -1.42 13.69 -11.88
N ALA A 147 -1.57 13.13 -10.67
CA ALA A 147 -2.63 13.50 -9.74
C ALA A 147 -2.53 14.96 -9.30
N LEU A 148 -1.34 15.42 -8.90
CA LEU A 148 -1.12 16.81 -8.50
C LEU A 148 -1.33 17.78 -9.66
N ASP A 149 -0.87 17.43 -10.87
CA ASP A 149 -1.12 18.21 -12.09
C ASP A 149 -2.60 18.32 -12.40
N LEU A 150 -3.35 17.21 -12.34
CA LEU A 150 -4.79 17.20 -12.57
C LEU A 150 -5.51 18.05 -11.53
N TYR A 151 -5.18 17.91 -10.25
CA TYR A 151 -5.79 18.68 -9.18
C TYR A 151 -5.60 20.19 -9.40
N ARG A 152 -4.38 20.63 -9.73
CA ARG A 152 -4.11 22.04 -10.08
C ARG A 152 -4.93 22.49 -11.28
N LYS A 153 -4.99 21.69 -12.34
CA LYS A 153 -5.78 21.98 -13.55
C LYS A 153 -7.28 22.16 -13.23
N LYS A 154 -7.83 21.36 -12.32
CA LYS A 154 -9.26 21.39 -11.96
C LYS A 154 -9.62 22.54 -11.01
N THR A 155 -8.69 22.92 -10.12
CA THR A 155 -8.96 23.87 -9.03
C THR A 155 -8.36 25.26 -9.26
N GLY A 156 -7.44 25.42 -10.21
CA GLY A 156 -6.68 26.65 -10.41
C GLY A 156 -5.67 26.94 -9.29
N THR A 157 -5.40 25.97 -8.41
CA THR A 157 -4.41 26.13 -7.33
C THR A 157 -3.00 26.19 -7.90
N ASP A 158 -2.14 26.97 -7.22
CA ASP A 158 -0.71 27.12 -7.54
C ASP A 158 0.16 26.50 -6.43
N ASN A 159 -0.29 25.37 -5.89
CA ASN A 159 0.43 24.62 -4.87
C ASN A 159 1.25 23.51 -5.52
N PHE A 160 2.54 23.53 -5.21
CA PHE A 160 3.49 22.48 -5.55
C PHE A 160 4.03 21.87 -4.28
N PHE A 161 4.53 20.65 -4.38
CA PHE A 161 4.87 19.83 -3.24
C PHE A 161 6.28 19.26 -3.33
N TRP A 162 6.91 19.13 -2.17
CA TRP A 162 7.94 18.13 -1.97
C TRP A 162 7.28 16.88 -1.43
N ILE A 163 7.49 15.76 -2.14
CA ILE A 163 6.90 14.46 -1.85
C ILE A 163 8.02 13.46 -1.59
N HIS A 164 7.86 12.69 -0.52
CA HIS A 164 8.65 11.49 -0.28
C HIS A 164 7.71 10.29 -0.16
N LEU A 165 7.88 9.32 -1.07
CA LEU A 165 7.17 8.05 -1.09
C LEU A 165 8.04 6.99 -0.41
N ASP A 166 7.64 6.56 0.77
CA ASP A 166 8.16 5.36 1.42
C ASP A 166 7.38 4.15 0.89
N LYS A 167 7.96 3.49 -0.11
CA LYS A 167 7.35 2.40 -0.85
C LYS A 167 7.66 1.06 -0.17
N ARG A 168 6.61 0.38 0.27
CA ARG A 168 6.63 -0.98 0.82
C ARG A 168 5.92 -1.96 -0.11
N VAL A 169 4.92 -1.48 -0.84
CA VAL A 169 4.13 -2.28 -1.77
C VAL A 169 4.96 -2.59 -3.01
N PRO A 170 5.17 -3.87 -3.35
CA PRO A 170 5.92 -4.23 -4.56
C PRO A 170 5.25 -3.72 -5.83
N THR A 171 6.05 -3.23 -6.77
CA THR A 171 5.57 -2.86 -8.11
C THR A 171 5.06 -4.09 -8.86
N GLY A 172 3.99 -3.95 -9.64
CA GLY A 172 3.44 -5.04 -10.47
C GLY A 172 2.79 -6.18 -9.67
N ALA A 173 2.34 -5.89 -8.43
CA ALA A 173 1.73 -6.88 -7.53
C ALA A 173 0.23 -7.13 -7.77
N GLY A 174 -0.44 -6.34 -8.61
CA GLY A 174 -1.90 -6.42 -8.78
C GLY A 174 -2.71 -5.80 -7.62
N LEU A 175 -2.03 -5.20 -6.65
CA LEU A 175 -2.60 -4.64 -5.41
C LEU A 175 -3.01 -3.15 -5.50
N GLY A 176 -2.87 -2.53 -6.67
CA GLY A 176 -3.29 -1.13 -6.87
C GLY A 176 -2.41 -0.08 -6.17
N GLY A 177 -1.20 -0.42 -5.70
CA GLY A 177 -0.36 0.51 -4.91
C GLY A 177 -0.09 1.85 -5.60
N GLY A 178 0.27 1.86 -6.89
CA GLY A 178 0.47 3.12 -7.64
C GLY A 178 -0.81 3.94 -7.79
N SER A 179 -1.96 3.27 -7.98
CA SER A 179 -3.27 3.92 -8.05
C SER A 179 -3.65 4.55 -6.70
N SER A 180 -3.38 3.84 -5.60
CA SER A 180 -3.56 4.38 -4.25
C SER A 180 -2.68 5.60 -4.01
N ASN A 181 -1.41 5.55 -4.43
CA ASN A 181 -0.51 6.69 -4.25
C ASN A 181 -1.05 7.95 -4.95
N ALA A 182 -1.66 7.79 -6.13
CA ALA A 182 -2.30 8.88 -6.86
C ALA A 182 -3.55 9.42 -6.15
N ALA A 183 -4.41 8.54 -5.64
CA ALA A 183 -5.58 8.93 -4.86
C ALA A 183 -5.18 9.67 -3.57
N THR A 184 -4.17 9.17 -2.87
CA THR A 184 -3.58 9.82 -1.68
C THR A 184 -3.00 11.20 -2.02
N ALA A 185 -2.41 11.38 -3.21
CA ALA A 185 -1.90 12.68 -3.66
C ALA A 185 -3.02 13.67 -3.97
N LEU A 186 -4.11 13.24 -4.63
CA LEU A 186 -5.32 14.07 -4.83
C LEU A 186 -5.91 14.50 -3.48
N TRP A 187 -6.02 13.56 -2.53
CA TRP A 187 -6.50 13.84 -1.18
C TRP A 187 -5.61 14.87 -0.48
N ALA A 188 -4.28 14.66 -0.48
CA ALA A 188 -3.33 15.57 0.15
C ALA A 188 -3.43 16.98 -0.44
N ALA A 189 -3.44 17.12 -1.77
CA ALA A 189 -3.56 18.41 -2.44
C ALA A 189 -4.85 19.14 -2.05
N ASN A 190 -5.95 18.41 -1.88
CA ASN A 190 -7.21 18.95 -1.39
C ASN A 190 -7.09 19.49 0.04
N GLN A 191 -6.47 18.73 0.94
CA GLN A 191 -6.24 19.15 2.34
C GLN A 191 -5.38 20.43 2.41
N PHE A 192 -4.27 20.49 1.66
CA PHE A 192 -3.42 21.68 1.60
C PHE A 192 -4.11 22.91 1.00
N SER A 193 -5.21 22.71 0.26
CA SER A 193 -5.97 23.79 -0.36
C SER A 193 -7.21 24.19 0.44
N GLY A 194 -7.40 23.63 1.64
CA GLY A 194 -8.57 23.90 2.48
C GLY A 194 -9.84 23.19 2.01
N GLY A 195 -9.74 22.08 1.29
CA GLY A 195 -10.88 21.25 0.89
C GLY A 195 -11.72 21.86 -0.24
N LEU A 196 -11.08 22.42 -1.27
CA LEU A 196 -11.77 23.05 -2.40
C LEU A 196 -12.66 22.08 -3.19
N ALA A 197 -12.28 20.81 -3.24
CA ALA A 197 -13.02 19.75 -3.91
C ALA A 197 -13.74 18.85 -2.92
N THR A 198 -14.96 18.45 -3.26
CA THR A 198 -15.70 17.39 -2.56
C THR A 198 -15.09 16.02 -2.84
N GLU A 199 -15.31 15.03 -1.96
CA GLU A 199 -14.87 13.65 -2.22
C GLU A 199 -15.43 13.09 -3.53
N LYS A 200 -16.66 13.49 -3.90
CA LYS A 200 -17.29 13.11 -5.16
C LYS A 200 -16.51 13.63 -6.36
N GLU A 201 -16.09 14.90 -6.34
CA GLU A 201 -15.27 15.47 -7.41
C GLU A 201 -13.89 14.81 -7.49
N LEU A 202 -13.27 14.51 -6.35
CA LEU A 202 -11.99 13.79 -6.33
C LEU A 202 -12.12 12.38 -6.93
N LEU A 203 -13.20 11.66 -6.61
CA LEU A 203 -13.52 10.38 -7.21
C LEU A 203 -13.71 10.51 -8.72
N GLU A 204 -14.49 11.47 -9.19
CA GLU A 204 -14.72 11.70 -10.61
C GLU A 204 -13.42 12.01 -11.36
N TRP A 205 -12.60 12.94 -10.86
CA TRP A 205 -11.33 13.32 -11.49
C TRP A 205 -10.32 12.18 -11.51
N SER A 206 -10.28 11.36 -10.47
CA SER A 206 -9.33 10.25 -10.37
C SER A 206 -9.46 9.24 -11.53
N SER A 207 -10.67 9.07 -12.08
CA SER A 207 -10.95 8.18 -13.21
C SER A 207 -10.26 8.62 -14.51
N GLU A 208 -9.88 9.89 -14.64
CA GLU A 208 -9.14 10.42 -15.80
C GLU A 208 -7.68 9.92 -15.82
N ILE A 209 -7.15 9.51 -14.66
CA ILE A 209 -5.75 9.06 -14.52
C ILE A 209 -5.67 7.54 -14.60
N GLY A 210 -6.62 6.82 -13.99
CA GLY A 210 -6.64 5.37 -13.98
C GLY A 210 -7.85 4.79 -13.24
N SER A 211 -8.40 3.70 -13.77
CA SER A 211 -9.67 3.12 -13.30
C SER A 211 -9.67 2.71 -11.83
N ASP A 212 -8.57 2.11 -11.35
CA ASP A 212 -8.46 1.67 -9.94
C ASP A 212 -8.31 2.83 -8.95
N ILE A 213 -8.04 4.07 -9.40
CA ILE A 213 -7.78 5.20 -8.49
C ILE A 213 -9.07 5.63 -7.78
N SER A 214 -10.19 5.61 -8.50
CA SER A 214 -11.52 5.98 -7.97
C SER A 214 -11.94 5.12 -6.78
N PHE A 215 -11.55 3.84 -6.78
CA PHE A 215 -11.85 2.92 -5.68
C PHE A 215 -11.29 3.39 -4.33
N PHE A 216 -10.12 4.05 -4.30
CA PHE A 216 -9.53 4.52 -3.05
C PHE A 216 -10.27 5.70 -2.41
N PHE A 217 -11.29 6.25 -3.08
CA PHE A 217 -12.25 7.17 -2.48
C PHE A 217 -13.51 6.46 -1.92
N SER A 218 -13.60 5.14 -2.01
CA SER A 218 -14.65 4.34 -1.34
C SER A 218 -14.53 4.37 0.19
N ARG A 219 -15.46 3.71 0.87
CA ARG A 219 -15.42 3.47 2.32
C ARG A 219 -14.64 2.22 2.72
N GLY A 220 -14.04 1.51 1.77
CA GLY A 220 -13.22 0.32 2.02
C GLY A 220 -13.63 -0.90 1.20
N ALA A 221 -14.93 -1.17 1.09
CA ALA A 221 -15.48 -2.24 0.27
C ALA A 221 -16.40 -1.65 -0.81
N ALA A 222 -16.18 -2.02 -2.07
CA ALA A 222 -17.01 -1.53 -3.15
C ALA A 222 -17.18 -2.57 -4.26
N TYR A 223 -18.38 -2.58 -4.83
CA TYR A 223 -18.65 -3.26 -6.09
C TYR A 223 -18.30 -2.31 -7.24
N CYS A 224 -17.27 -2.66 -8.00
CA CYS A 224 -16.72 -1.84 -9.06
C CYS A 224 -17.10 -2.39 -10.44
N THR A 225 -17.57 -1.52 -11.33
CA THR A 225 -17.97 -1.87 -12.71
C THR A 225 -17.34 -0.93 -13.76
N GLY A 226 -17.68 -1.13 -15.04
CA GLY A 226 -17.02 -0.43 -16.15
C GLY A 226 -15.62 -0.99 -16.36
N ARG A 227 -14.60 -0.15 -16.37
CA ARG A 227 -13.19 -0.56 -16.28
C ARG A 227 -12.71 -0.69 -14.83
N GLY A 228 -13.61 -0.53 -13.85
CA GLY A 228 -13.34 -0.46 -12.42
C GLY A 228 -13.52 0.94 -11.81
N GLU A 229 -13.79 1.95 -12.64
CA GLU A 229 -13.97 3.36 -12.22
C GLU A 229 -15.37 3.67 -11.69
N ILE A 230 -16.38 2.85 -12.03
CA ILE A 230 -17.73 3.01 -11.51
C ILE A 230 -17.78 2.30 -10.16
N VAL A 231 -17.62 3.07 -9.09
CA VAL A 231 -17.51 2.59 -7.71
C VAL A 231 -18.86 2.69 -7.01
N GLN A 232 -19.40 1.55 -6.58
CA GLN A 232 -20.56 1.48 -5.70
C GLN A 232 -20.11 1.00 -4.31
N ASP A 233 -20.10 1.90 -3.32
CA ASP A 233 -19.86 1.52 -1.93
C ASP A 233 -20.86 0.46 -1.47
N ILE A 234 -20.36 -0.53 -0.74
CA ILE A 234 -21.19 -1.55 -0.09
C ILE A 234 -20.84 -1.64 1.41
N PRO A 235 -21.77 -2.09 2.27
CA PRO A 235 -21.42 -2.48 3.63
C PRO A 235 -20.31 -3.53 3.61
N THR A 236 -19.40 -3.48 4.59
CA THR A 236 -18.29 -4.43 4.70
C THR A 236 -18.86 -5.86 4.69
N PRO A 237 -18.60 -6.66 3.64
CA PRO A 237 -19.27 -7.94 3.48
C PRO A 237 -18.62 -9.05 4.32
N VAL A 238 -17.50 -8.76 4.98
CA VAL A 238 -16.70 -9.70 5.77
C VAL A 238 -16.16 -9.02 7.04
N PRO A 239 -15.81 -9.79 8.08
CA PRO A 239 -15.16 -9.25 9.27
C PRO A 239 -13.82 -8.57 8.94
N LEU A 240 -13.53 -7.44 9.58
CA LEU A 240 -12.28 -6.69 9.33
C LEU A 240 -11.04 -7.39 9.88
N ASP A 241 -11.23 -8.23 10.90
CA ASP A 241 -10.23 -9.06 11.55
C ASP A 241 -10.04 -10.43 10.90
N LEU A 242 -10.70 -10.70 9.76
CA LEU A 242 -10.47 -11.92 8.98
C LEU A 242 -9.03 -11.89 8.42
N PRO A 243 -8.12 -12.76 8.90
CA PRO A 243 -6.71 -12.64 8.56
C PRO A 243 -6.44 -13.08 7.13
N MET A 244 -5.42 -12.48 6.53
CA MET A 244 -4.92 -12.90 5.23
C MET A 244 -3.41 -12.78 5.12
N VAL A 245 -2.85 -13.55 4.19
CA VAL A 245 -1.44 -13.48 3.78
C VAL A 245 -1.34 -13.17 2.29
N LEU A 246 -0.45 -12.24 1.96
CA LEU A 246 -0.11 -11.85 0.60
C LEU A 246 1.24 -12.46 0.25
N ILE A 247 1.30 -13.22 -0.83
CA ILE A 247 2.50 -13.91 -1.30
C ILE A 247 2.76 -13.47 -2.73
N LYS A 248 3.79 -12.65 -2.93
CA LYS A 248 4.14 -12.06 -4.22
C LYS A 248 5.53 -12.50 -4.66
N PRO A 249 5.67 -13.28 -5.75
CA PRO A 249 6.97 -13.65 -6.29
C PRO A 249 7.69 -12.42 -6.88
N GLN A 250 9.00 -12.51 -7.11
CA GLN A 250 9.75 -11.36 -7.65
C GLN A 250 9.21 -10.94 -9.02
N GLU A 251 8.85 -11.91 -9.86
CA GLU A 251 8.35 -11.68 -11.20
C GLU A 251 7.02 -10.92 -11.18
N ALA A 252 6.96 -9.83 -11.97
CA ALA A 252 5.73 -9.12 -12.22
C ALA A 252 4.99 -9.74 -13.42
N CYS A 253 3.66 -9.78 -13.35
CA CYS A 253 2.85 -10.14 -14.50
C CYS A 253 2.47 -8.87 -15.26
N SER A 254 2.86 -8.76 -16.53
CA SER A 254 2.50 -7.59 -17.35
C SER A 254 1.00 -7.60 -17.61
N THR A 255 0.26 -6.63 -17.06
CA THR A 255 -1.18 -6.46 -17.28
C THR A 255 -1.54 -6.51 -18.76
N ALA A 256 -0.76 -5.83 -19.61
CA ALA A 256 -1.00 -5.83 -21.05
C ALA A 256 -0.87 -7.23 -21.68
N GLU A 257 0.12 -8.03 -21.27
CA GLU A 257 0.31 -9.39 -21.78
C GLU A 257 -0.74 -10.38 -21.27
N VAL A 258 -1.27 -10.16 -20.06
CA VAL A 258 -2.41 -10.92 -19.52
C VAL A 258 -3.67 -10.63 -20.35
N TYR A 259 -4.01 -9.36 -20.56
CA TYR A 259 -5.16 -8.98 -21.39
C TYR A 259 -5.02 -9.42 -22.85
N LYS A 260 -3.79 -9.50 -23.38
CA LYS A 260 -3.54 -10.01 -24.73
C LYS A 260 -3.83 -11.51 -24.88
N ARG A 261 -3.63 -12.30 -23.82
CA ARG A 261 -3.96 -13.74 -23.78
C ARG A 261 -5.38 -14.01 -23.29
N PHE A 262 -6.05 -13.01 -22.75
CA PHE A 262 -7.41 -13.12 -22.26
C PHE A 262 -8.39 -13.53 -23.36
N ARG A 263 -9.33 -14.39 -22.99
CA ARG A 263 -10.32 -15.01 -23.89
C ARG A 263 -11.68 -15.02 -23.20
N LEU A 264 -12.56 -14.12 -23.64
CA LEU A 264 -13.90 -13.93 -23.06
C LEU A 264 -14.75 -15.21 -23.12
N ASP A 265 -14.57 -16.04 -24.15
CA ASP A 265 -15.25 -17.32 -24.32
C ASP A 265 -14.84 -18.40 -23.30
N LYS A 266 -13.77 -18.16 -22.52
CA LYS A 266 -13.25 -19.09 -21.51
C LYS A 266 -13.50 -18.64 -20.07
N THR A 267 -14.20 -17.53 -19.87
CA THR A 267 -14.49 -17.02 -18.52
C THR A 267 -15.59 -17.80 -17.84
N SER A 268 -15.66 -17.67 -16.51
CA SER A 268 -16.82 -18.17 -15.76
C SER A 268 -18.10 -17.53 -16.32
N GLN A 269 -19.24 -18.22 -16.18
CA GLN A 269 -20.56 -17.71 -16.58
C GLN A 269 -21.41 -17.29 -15.38
N ILE A 270 -20.84 -17.35 -14.16
CA ILE A 270 -21.57 -16.98 -12.95
C ILE A 270 -21.85 -15.47 -12.98
N ASP A 271 -23.04 -15.04 -12.57
CA ASP A 271 -23.34 -13.62 -12.41
C ASP A 271 -22.51 -13.02 -11.26
N PRO A 272 -21.72 -11.94 -11.48
CA PRO A 272 -21.01 -11.24 -10.43
C PRO A 272 -21.87 -10.85 -9.21
N LEU A 273 -23.15 -10.52 -9.40
CA LEU A 273 -24.07 -10.21 -8.30
C LEU A 273 -24.39 -11.44 -7.44
N THR A 274 -24.42 -12.62 -8.04
CA THR A 274 -24.54 -13.89 -7.29
C THR A 274 -23.30 -14.15 -6.42
N LEU A 275 -22.11 -13.82 -6.91
CA LEU A 275 -20.87 -13.92 -6.11
C LEU A 275 -20.92 -12.97 -4.92
N LEU A 276 -21.34 -11.71 -5.15
CA LEU A 276 -21.49 -10.71 -4.10
C LEU A 276 -22.49 -11.16 -3.03
N GLU A 277 -23.66 -11.65 -3.43
CA GLU A 277 -24.70 -12.15 -2.52
C GLU A 277 -24.19 -13.32 -1.67
N LYS A 278 -23.47 -14.27 -2.27
CA LYS A 278 -22.86 -15.38 -1.55
C LYS A 278 -21.84 -14.91 -0.52
N ILE A 279 -20.96 -13.97 -0.88
CA ILE A 279 -19.95 -13.42 0.05
C ILE A 279 -20.65 -12.76 1.24
N SER A 280 -21.65 -11.92 1.00
CA SER A 280 -22.38 -11.24 2.07
C SER A 280 -23.14 -12.19 3.00
N ARG A 281 -23.55 -13.37 2.52
CA ARG A 281 -24.29 -14.36 3.34
C ARG A 281 -23.39 -15.35 4.06
N ASN A 282 -22.35 -15.83 3.38
CA ASN A 282 -21.58 -17.00 3.80
C ASN A 282 -20.11 -16.69 4.09
N GLY A 283 -19.66 -15.45 3.86
CA GLY A 283 -18.27 -15.07 3.92
C GLY A 283 -17.48 -15.45 2.67
N ILE A 284 -16.15 -15.33 2.76
CA ILE A 284 -15.24 -15.68 1.66
C ILE A 284 -14.97 -17.18 1.66
N SER A 285 -15.10 -17.79 0.49
CA SER A 285 -14.78 -19.20 0.22
C SER A 285 -14.15 -19.34 -1.17
N GLN A 286 -13.50 -20.47 -1.42
CA GLN A 286 -12.82 -20.70 -2.70
C GLN A 286 -13.74 -20.57 -3.93
N ASP A 287 -15.03 -20.91 -3.84
CA ASP A 287 -15.97 -20.88 -4.97
C ASP A 287 -16.43 -19.46 -5.35
N VAL A 288 -16.30 -18.49 -4.45
CA VAL A 288 -16.62 -17.07 -4.72
C VAL A 288 -15.41 -16.26 -5.18
N CYS A 289 -14.19 -16.72 -4.87
CA CYS A 289 -12.94 -16.07 -5.26
C CYS A 289 -12.54 -16.38 -6.71
N ILE A 290 -13.33 -15.86 -7.66
CA ILE A 290 -13.11 -16.04 -9.10
C ILE A 290 -12.39 -14.83 -9.65
N ASN A 291 -11.27 -15.05 -10.34
CA ASN A 291 -10.58 -14.02 -11.11
C ASN A 291 -10.38 -14.48 -12.55
N ASP A 292 -11.12 -13.89 -13.49
CA ASP A 292 -11.07 -14.24 -14.92
C ASP A 292 -9.69 -13.95 -15.56
N LEU A 293 -8.83 -13.17 -14.89
CA LEU A 293 -7.45 -12.91 -15.31
C LEU A 293 -6.44 -13.94 -14.79
N GLU A 294 -6.83 -14.86 -13.88
CA GLU A 294 -5.94 -15.93 -13.40
C GLU A 294 -5.49 -16.87 -14.52
N PRO A 295 -6.39 -17.48 -15.32
CA PRO A 295 -5.97 -18.38 -16.39
C PRO A 295 -4.96 -17.74 -17.37
N PRO A 296 -5.20 -16.55 -17.95
CA PRO A 296 -4.20 -15.93 -18.82
C PRO A 296 -2.93 -15.49 -18.08
N ALA A 297 -3.01 -15.07 -16.81
CA ALA A 297 -1.81 -14.78 -16.01
C ALA A 297 -0.94 -16.02 -15.80
N PHE A 298 -1.55 -17.21 -15.63
CA PHE A 298 -0.84 -18.48 -15.54
C PHE A 298 -0.24 -18.93 -16.87
N GLU A 299 -0.78 -18.50 -18.00
CA GLU A 299 -0.15 -18.69 -19.31
C GLU A 299 1.05 -17.76 -19.51
N VAL A 300 0.98 -16.51 -19.03
CA VAL A 300 2.11 -15.55 -19.05
C VAL A 300 3.22 -16.00 -18.11
N LEU A 301 2.87 -16.41 -16.88
CA LEU A 301 3.79 -16.74 -15.81
C LEU A 301 3.44 -18.11 -15.21
N PRO A 302 3.86 -19.23 -15.83
CA PRO A 302 3.54 -20.58 -15.34
C PRO A 302 4.08 -20.88 -13.93
N SER A 303 5.13 -20.20 -13.47
CA SER A 303 5.63 -20.29 -12.09
C SER A 303 4.59 -19.82 -11.08
N LEU A 304 3.76 -18.83 -11.42
CA LEU A 304 2.69 -18.33 -10.55
C LEU A 304 1.61 -19.38 -10.32
N LYS A 305 1.26 -20.16 -11.36
CA LYS A 305 0.33 -21.28 -11.23
C LYS A 305 0.88 -22.35 -10.28
N ARG A 306 2.15 -22.71 -10.45
CA ARG A 306 2.83 -23.69 -9.57
C ARG A 306 2.87 -23.19 -8.13
N LEU A 307 3.16 -21.91 -7.91
CA LEU A 307 3.13 -21.29 -6.59
C LEU A 307 1.74 -21.41 -5.95
N LYS A 308 0.67 -20.98 -6.64
CA LYS A 308 -0.71 -21.11 -6.14
C LYS A 308 -1.06 -22.56 -5.78
N GLN A 309 -0.74 -23.52 -6.64
CA GLN A 309 -1.00 -24.94 -6.40
C GLN A 309 -0.24 -25.47 -5.19
N ARG A 310 1.03 -25.05 -5.02
CA ARG A 310 1.86 -25.45 -3.88
C ARG A 310 1.35 -24.84 -2.57
N ILE A 311 0.89 -23.58 -2.59
CA ILE A 311 0.24 -22.93 -1.44
C ILE A 311 -0.99 -23.75 -1.00
N ILE A 312 -1.88 -24.09 -1.93
CA ILE A 312 -3.09 -24.89 -1.65
C ILE A 312 -2.72 -26.26 -1.07
N ALA A 313 -1.74 -26.95 -1.68
CA ALA A 313 -1.34 -28.28 -1.21
C ALA A 313 -0.69 -28.25 0.18
N ALA A 314 0.11 -27.21 0.47
CA ALA A 314 0.85 -27.08 1.72
C ALA A 314 0.00 -26.54 2.88
N SER A 315 -1.04 -25.74 2.60
CA SER A 315 -1.89 -25.14 3.64
C SER A 315 -2.75 -26.16 4.38
N ARG A 316 -2.96 -27.37 3.85
CA ARG A 316 -3.75 -28.45 4.48
C ARG A 316 -5.13 -27.99 5.00
N GLY A 317 -5.77 -27.06 4.29
CA GLY A 317 -7.09 -26.52 4.65
C GLY A 317 -7.07 -25.35 5.64
N GLN A 318 -5.91 -24.74 5.92
CA GLN A 318 -5.81 -23.53 6.76
C GLN A 318 -6.37 -22.26 6.10
N TYR A 319 -6.52 -22.25 4.77
CA TYR A 319 -7.10 -21.12 4.05
C TYR A 319 -8.52 -21.45 3.58
N ASP A 320 -9.44 -20.51 3.78
CA ASP A 320 -10.80 -20.54 3.24
C ASP A 320 -10.81 -20.35 1.72
N ALA A 321 -9.85 -19.57 1.22
CA ALA A 321 -9.64 -19.32 -0.20
C ALA A 321 -8.17 -18.98 -0.51
N VAL A 322 -7.71 -19.41 -1.69
CA VAL A 322 -6.44 -19.01 -2.30
C VAL A 322 -6.70 -18.51 -3.73
N PHE A 323 -6.37 -17.26 -4.00
CA PHE A 323 -6.64 -16.61 -5.29
C PHE A 323 -5.64 -15.51 -5.63
N MET A 324 -5.54 -15.14 -6.89
CA MET A 324 -4.72 -14.02 -7.36
C MET A 324 -5.49 -12.70 -7.30
N SER A 325 -4.83 -11.62 -6.87
CA SER A 325 -5.40 -10.26 -6.93
C SER A 325 -5.03 -9.54 -8.23
N GLY A 326 -5.97 -8.77 -8.80
CA GLY A 326 -5.79 -8.01 -10.04
C GLY A 326 -5.37 -8.90 -11.23
N SER A 327 -4.42 -8.43 -12.02
CA SER A 327 -3.75 -9.21 -13.08
C SER A 327 -2.51 -9.97 -12.57
N GLY A 328 -2.35 -10.07 -11.24
CA GLY A 328 -1.17 -10.64 -10.60
C GLY A 328 -0.03 -9.62 -10.36
N SER A 329 1.08 -10.04 -9.77
CA SER A 329 1.43 -11.44 -9.43
C SER A 329 1.16 -11.88 -7.99
N THR A 330 0.49 -11.08 -7.15
CA THR A 330 0.20 -11.49 -5.76
C THR A 330 -0.86 -12.60 -5.69
N ILE A 331 -0.53 -13.67 -4.97
CA ILE A 331 -1.49 -14.67 -4.47
C ILE A 331 -1.89 -14.28 -3.04
N VAL A 332 -3.19 -14.36 -2.75
CA VAL A 332 -3.81 -14.07 -1.47
C VAL A 332 -4.31 -15.38 -0.87
N GLY A 333 -3.94 -15.66 0.38
CA GLY A 333 -4.57 -16.68 1.22
C GLY A 333 -5.44 -16.02 2.27
N ILE A 334 -6.74 -16.36 2.32
CA ILE A 334 -7.71 -15.86 3.31
C ILE A 334 -7.92 -16.92 4.40
N GLY A 335 -8.07 -16.51 5.65
CA GLY A 335 -8.42 -17.38 6.79
C GLY A 335 -7.23 -17.67 7.73
N SER A 336 -6.01 -17.43 7.27
CA SER A 336 -4.79 -17.52 8.10
C SER A 336 -3.78 -16.44 7.68
N PRO A 337 -3.07 -15.80 8.63
CA PRO A 337 -1.98 -14.87 8.34
C PRO A 337 -0.67 -15.59 8.03
N ASP A 338 -0.56 -16.87 8.39
CA ASP A 338 0.69 -17.62 8.28
C ASP A 338 0.91 -18.08 6.84
N PRO A 339 2.02 -17.74 6.18
CA PRO A 339 2.39 -18.35 4.90
C PRO A 339 2.79 -19.82 5.09
N PRO A 340 2.64 -20.68 4.06
CA PRO A 340 3.05 -22.07 4.18
C PRO A 340 4.57 -22.20 4.37
N GLN A 341 5.01 -23.14 5.21
CA GLN A 341 6.44 -23.27 5.61
C GLN A 341 7.43 -23.34 4.44
N PHE A 342 7.05 -23.96 3.32
CA PHE A 342 7.95 -24.08 2.16
C PHE A 342 8.39 -22.73 1.59
N ILE A 343 7.68 -21.64 1.87
CA ILE A 343 8.08 -20.28 1.45
C ILE A 343 9.41 -19.88 2.12
N TYR A 344 9.68 -20.38 3.33
CA TYR A 344 10.91 -20.12 4.06
C TYR A 344 11.98 -21.19 3.84
N ASP A 345 11.55 -22.45 3.71
CA ASP A 345 12.47 -23.59 3.64
C ASP A 345 13.08 -23.80 2.24
N ASP A 346 12.39 -23.38 1.18
CA ASP A 346 12.80 -23.65 -0.19
C ASP A 346 13.55 -22.47 -0.81
N ASP A 347 14.69 -22.81 -1.41
CA ASP A 347 15.61 -21.84 -1.98
C ASP A 347 15.01 -21.04 -3.15
N ASP A 348 14.03 -21.63 -3.83
CA ASP A 348 13.31 -21.00 -4.94
C ASP A 348 12.40 -19.83 -4.49
N TYR A 349 12.12 -19.67 -3.19
CA TYR A 349 11.19 -18.65 -2.67
C TYR A 349 11.80 -17.65 -1.68
N LYS A 350 13.13 -17.65 -1.49
CA LYS A 350 13.82 -16.76 -0.53
C LYS A 350 13.49 -15.28 -0.71
N ASP A 351 13.26 -14.85 -1.95
CA ASP A 351 13.00 -13.47 -2.29
C ASP A 351 11.51 -13.16 -2.55
N VAL A 352 10.62 -14.09 -2.20
CA VAL A 352 9.17 -13.85 -2.27
C VAL A 352 8.82 -12.80 -1.23
N PHE A 353 8.10 -11.78 -1.66
CA PHE A 353 7.52 -10.81 -0.74
C PHE A 353 6.33 -11.46 -0.04
N VAL A 354 6.36 -11.45 1.30
CA VAL A 354 5.25 -11.91 2.13
C VAL A 354 4.81 -10.78 3.04
N SER A 355 3.49 -10.58 3.13
CA SER A 355 2.90 -9.63 4.08
C SER A 355 1.59 -10.17 4.61
N GLU A 356 1.45 -10.16 5.92
CA GLU A 356 0.13 -10.24 6.55
C GLU A 356 -0.67 -8.99 6.22
N ALA A 357 -1.98 -9.14 6.12
CA ALA A 357 -2.89 -8.02 5.98
C ALA A 357 -4.24 -8.30 6.63
N ASN A 358 -5.01 -7.24 6.82
CA ASN A 358 -6.40 -7.24 7.26
C ASN A 358 -7.21 -6.32 6.36
N PHE A 359 -8.52 -6.48 6.35
CA PHE A 359 -9.42 -5.58 5.64
C PHE A 359 -9.50 -4.22 6.35
N LEU A 360 -9.57 -3.14 5.57
CA LEU A 360 -9.68 -1.78 6.09
C LEU A 360 -10.88 -1.03 5.54
N THR A 361 -11.42 -0.16 6.38
CA THR A 361 -12.45 0.83 6.02
C THR A 361 -12.00 2.22 6.42
N ARG A 362 -12.74 3.23 5.96
CA ARG A 362 -12.60 4.62 6.41
C ARG A 362 -13.97 5.27 6.55
N GLU A 363 -14.03 6.28 7.41
CA GLU A 363 -15.19 7.15 7.50
C GLU A 363 -15.21 8.18 6.38
N ALA A 364 -16.39 8.71 6.07
CA ALA A 364 -16.53 9.79 5.09
C ALA A 364 -15.72 11.02 5.51
N ASN A 365 -15.06 11.67 4.54
CA ASN A 365 -14.18 12.82 4.76
C ASN A 365 -12.95 12.53 5.65
N GLN A 366 -12.58 11.27 5.88
CA GLN A 366 -11.32 10.89 6.50
C GLN A 366 -10.50 10.06 5.51
N TRP A 367 -9.18 10.17 5.54
CA TRP A 367 -8.34 9.25 4.77
C TRP A 367 -8.10 7.95 5.53
N TYR A 368 -7.74 6.88 4.82
CA TYR A 368 -7.33 5.62 5.44
C TYR A 368 -6.15 5.83 6.38
N LYS A 369 -6.19 5.12 7.51
CA LYS A 369 -5.12 5.12 8.51
C LYS A 369 -4.41 3.78 8.49
N GLU A 370 -3.11 3.82 8.68
CA GLU A 370 -2.33 2.62 8.91
C GLU A 370 -2.80 2.00 10.24
N PRO A 371 -3.05 0.68 10.30
CA PRO A 371 -3.39 0.04 11.56
C PRO A 371 -2.24 0.18 12.55
N ALA A 372 -2.57 0.40 13.82
CA ALA A 372 -1.57 0.31 14.88
C ALA A 372 -0.96 -1.09 14.83
N SER A 373 0.36 -1.17 14.66
CA SER A 373 1.09 -2.45 14.74
C SER A 373 0.72 -3.10 16.07
N THR A 374 -0.04 -4.20 16.04
CA THR A 374 -0.23 -5.03 17.22
C THR A 374 1.14 -5.62 17.54
N ALA A 375 1.86 -4.98 18.46
CA ALA A 375 3.04 -5.59 19.07
C ALA A 375 2.60 -6.94 19.63
N THR A 376 3.06 -8.02 19.01
CA THR A 376 2.97 -9.38 19.54
C THR A 376 3.61 -9.37 20.92
N CYS A 377 2.77 -9.24 21.95
CA CYS A 377 3.17 -9.41 23.33
C CYS A 377 3.41 -10.92 23.51
N SER A 378 4.65 -11.34 23.28
CA SER A 378 5.09 -12.68 23.62
C SER A 378 4.99 -12.82 25.14
N SER A 379 3.92 -13.44 25.63
CA SER A 379 3.84 -13.91 27.01
C SER A 379 4.92 -14.97 27.20
N GLN A 380 6.07 -14.57 27.73
CA GLN A 380 6.97 -15.51 28.37
C GLN A 380 6.20 -16.10 29.55
N SER A 381 5.75 -17.34 29.37
CA SER A 381 5.24 -18.17 30.45
C SER A 381 6.33 -18.35 31.49
N ASP A 382 6.09 -17.83 32.69
CA ASP A 382 6.79 -18.17 33.92
C ASP A 382 6.79 -19.70 34.08
N ARG A 383 7.94 -20.33 33.85
CA ARG A 383 8.25 -21.66 34.39
C ARG A 383 9.10 -21.45 35.63
N SER A 384 8.45 -21.24 36.76
CA SER A 384 9.06 -21.48 38.07
C SER A 384 9.32 -22.98 38.21
N GLN A 385 10.58 -23.36 38.09
CA GLN A 385 11.09 -24.65 38.53
C GLN A 385 11.13 -24.65 40.06
N SER A 386 10.34 -25.53 40.68
CA SER A 386 10.54 -25.94 42.07
C SER A 386 11.76 -26.86 42.12
N ILE A 387 12.81 -26.44 42.80
CA ILE A 387 13.90 -27.30 43.26
C ILE A 387 14.04 -27.08 44.77
N GLU A 388 14.03 -28.22 45.48
CA GLU A 388 14.23 -28.49 46.91
C GLU A 388 13.09 -28.22 47.89
#